data_AF-A0AAW8G6G6-F1
#
_entry.id   AF-A0AAW8G6G6-F1
#
_cell.length_a   1.000
_cell.length_b   1.000
_cell.length_c   1.000
_cell.angle_alpha   90.00
_cell.angle_beta   90.00
_cell.angle_gamma   90.00
#
_symmetry.space_group_name_H-M   'P 1'
#
loop_
_entity.id
_entity.type
_entity.pdbx_description
1 polymer ?
#
loop_
_entity_poly.entity_id
_entity_poly.type
_entity_poly.pdbx_seq_one_letter_code
_entity_poly.pdbx_strand_id
1 'polypeptide(L)'
;MKTKRTAVLILLLISGVISAQQNDTKIIIKDKKRHAIENTSRQQNMPHFIQFGIMSHSHDQFREKYKVDVVYENCVIGPLRSQQAKENNRAIAAFLTKKYGESWKKDLEIIPYGL
;
A
#
# COMPACT_ATOMS: atom_id res chain seq x y z
N MET A 1 -0.15 -10.11 81.32
CA MET A 1 -0.11 -8.73 81.85
C MET A 1 0.55 -7.83 80.81
N LYS A 2 -0.06 -6.68 80.49
CA LYS A 2 0.43 -5.57 79.63
C LYS A 2 0.43 -5.83 78.10
N THR A 3 -0.65 -5.51 77.37
CA THR A 3 -1.16 -4.21 76.83
C THR A 3 -0.77 -3.93 75.38
N LYS A 4 -1.78 -4.04 74.52
CA LYS A 4 -2.14 -3.27 73.30
C LYS A 4 -1.09 -2.33 72.70
N ARG A 5 -0.95 -2.40 71.36
CA ARG A 5 -1.46 -1.36 70.43
C ARG A 5 -1.27 -1.81 68.98
N THR A 6 -2.40 -2.13 68.35
CA THR A 6 -2.58 -2.20 66.90
C THR A 6 -2.31 -0.83 66.27
N ALA A 7 -1.49 -0.78 65.24
CA ALA A 7 -1.41 0.35 64.32
C ALA A 7 -1.65 -0.19 62.90
N VAL A 8 -2.90 -0.11 62.47
CA VAL A 8 -3.33 -0.29 61.08
C VAL A 8 -3.03 1.03 60.37
N LEU A 9 -2.09 1.02 59.43
CA LEU A 9 -1.85 2.14 58.52
C LEU A 9 -2.09 1.63 57.10
N ILE A 10 -3.37 1.68 56.71
CA ILE A 10 -3.82 1.49 55.34
C ILE A 10 -3.47 2.76 54.57
N LEU A 11 -2.37 2.73 53.81
CA LEU A 11 -2.10 3.72 52.77
C LEU A 11 -2.85 3.29 51.50
N LEU A 12 -4.12 3.67 51.46
CA LEU A 12 -4.89 3.87 50.24
C LEU A 12 -4.30 5.09 49.52
N LEU A 13 -3.64 4.90 48.38
CA LEU A 13 -3.75 5.75 47.18
C LEU A 13 -3.18 4.97 46.00
N ILE A 14 -4.03 4.11 45.46
CA ILE A 14 -3.85 3.45 44.17
C ILE A 14 -3.92 4.57 43.14
N SER A 15 -2.78 5.07 42.68
CA SER A 15 -2.71 6.05 41.59
C SER A 15 -3.41 5.44 40.38
N GLY A 16 -4.50 6.08 39.98
CA GLY A 16 -5.47 5.56 39.04
C GLY A 16 -4.84 5.05 37.75
N VAL A 17 -5.29 3.86 37.35
CA VAL A 17 -5.15 3.38 35.98
C VAL A 17 -5.76 4.43 35.04
N ILE A 18 -4.97 4.89 34.08
CA ILE A 18 -5.45 5.77 33.01
C ILE A 18 -6.38 4.93 32.13
N SER A 19 -7.68 5.00 32.39
CA SER A 19 -8.68 4.56 31.42
C SER A 19 -8.88 5.68 30.41
N ALA A 20 -8.12 5.63 29.31
CA ALA A 20 -8.48 6.36 28.10
C ALA A 20 -9.81 5.78 27.60
N GLN A 21 -10.92 6.47 27.82
CA GLN A 21 -12.19 6.12 27.20
C GLN A 21 -12.04 6.35 25.69
N GLN A 22 -11.83 5.27 24.94
CA GLN A 22 -12.08 5.25 23.50
C GLN A 22 -13.58 5.47 23.31
N ASN A 23 -13.95 6.71 23.02
CA ASN A 23 -15.23 6.97 22.40
C ASN A 23 -15.15 6.34 21.01
N ASP A 24 -15.79 5.18 20.86
CA ASP A 24 -15.99 4.48 19.60
C ASP A 24 -16.80 5.36 18.65
N THR A 25 -16.12 6.33 18.05
CA THR A 25 -16.63 6.94 16.83
C THR A 25 -16.42 5.90 15.75
N LYS A 26 -17.42 5.02 15.61
CA LYS A 26 -17.53 4.08 14.52
C LYS A 26 -17.69 4.89 13.23
N ILE A 27 -16.57 5.37 12.67
CA ILE A 27 -16.55 5.87 11.32
C ILE A 27 -16.74 4.63 10.43
N ILE A 28 -18.00 4.38 10.09
CA ILE A 28 -18.35 3.43 9.04
C ILE A 28 -17.89 4.06 7.73
N ILE A 29 -16.63 3.88 7.34
CA ILE A 29 -16.21 4.04 5.95
C ILE A 29 -16.71 2.80 5.19
N LYS A 30 -18.02 2.73 4.97
CA LYS A 30 -18.57 1.94 3.87
C LYS A 30 -18.48 2.86 2.66
N ASP A 31 -17.43 2.67 1.84
CA ASP A 31 -17.52 2.82 0.37
C ASP A 31 -16.20 2.65 -0.41
N LYS A 32 -15.06 2.32 0.22
CA LYS A 32 -13.84 1.98 -0.55
C LYS A 32 -13.73 0.50 -0.96
N LYS A 33 -14.63 -0.37 -0.52
CA LYS A 33 -14.48 -1.82 -0.78
C LYS A 33 -15.01 -2.25 -2.15
N ARG A 34 -16.04 -1.61 -2.70
CA ARG A 34 -16.65 -2.05 -3.97
C ARG A 34 -15.79 -1.71 -5.20
N HIS A 35 -15.22 -0.50 -5.26
CA HIS A 35 -14.29 -0.14 -6.34
C HIS A 35 -12.92 -0.85 -6.25
N ALA A 36 -12.40 -1.09 -5.04
CA ALA A 36 -11.16 -1.84 -4.87
C ALA A 36 -11.33 -3.30 -5.35
N ILE A 37 -12.42 -3.97 -4.97
CA ILE A 37 -12.66 -5.38 -5.33
C ILE A 37 -12.94 -5.56 -6.84
N GLU A 38 -13.68 -4.64 -7.46
CA GLU A 38 -13.97 -4.72 -8.90
C GLU A 38 -12.71 -4.43 -9.75
N ASN A 39 -11.91 -3.43 -9.39
CA ASN A 39 -10.65 -3.11 -10.08
C ASN A 39 -9.59 -4.20 -9.89
N THR A 40 -9.48 -4.79 -8.69
CA THR A 40 -8.58 -5.92 -8.44
C THR A 40 -8.92 -7.10 -9.36
N SER A 41 -10.20 -7.44 -9.53
CA SER A 41 -10.61 -8.57 -10.38
C SER A 41 -10.31 -8.39 -11.88
N ARG A 42 -10.34 -7.15 -12.41
CA ARG A 42 -9.95 -6.83 -13.79
C ARG A 42 -8.43 -6.71 -13.97
N GLN A 43 -7.70 -6.38 -12.92
CA GLN A 43 -6.24 -6.22 -12.95
C GLN A 43 -5.45 -7.53 -12.77
N GLN A 44 -6.04 -8.59 -12.18
CA GLN A 44 -5.24 -9.76 -11.78
C GLN A 44 -4.52 -10.49 -12.93
N ASN A 45 -4.94 -10.30 -14.19
CA ASN A 45 -4.36 -11.02 -15.34
C ASN A 45 -3.73 -10.14 -16.42
N MET A 46 -3.73 -8.80 -16.27
CA MET A 46 -3.10 -7.93 -17.26
C MET A 46 -1.61 -7.74 -16.91
N PRO A 47 -0.67 -7.91 -17.87
CA PRO A 47 0.72 -7.53 -17.64
C PRO A 47 0.79 -6.06 -17.23
N HIS A 48 1.63 -5.73 -16.25
CA HIS A 48 1.68 -4.38 -15.73
C HIS A 48 3.07 -3.97 -15.27
N PHE A 49 3.46 -2.73 -15.57
CA PHE A 49 4.64 -2.14 -14.96
C PHE A 49 4.39 -1.92 -13.46
N ILE A 50 5.41 -2.17 -12.65
CA ILE A 50 5.40 -1.86 -11.22
C ILE A 50 6.15 -0.55 -11.04
N GLN A 51 5.46 0.47 -10.56
CA GLN A 51 6.02 1.77 -10.24
C GLN A 51 5.87 2.03 -8.75
N PHE A 52 6.83 2.72 -8.13
CA PHE A 52 6.72 3.13 -6.73
C PHE A 52 6.45 4.63 -6.65
N GLY A 53 5.63 5.03 -5.69
CA GLY A 53 5.31 6.43 -5.43
C GLY A 53 3.88 6.81 -5.74
N ILE A 54 3.67 8.08 -6.01
CA ILE A 54 2.35 8.65 -6.31
C ILE A 54 2.20 8.77 -7.82
N MET A 55 1.05 8.34 -8.34
CA MET A 55 0.70 8.50 -9.74
C MET A 55 0.46 9.97 -10.05
N SER A 56 1.20 10.52 -11.02
CA SER A 56 1.09 11.93 -11.42
C SER A 56 0.01 12.19 -12.49
N HIS A 57 -0.32 11.18 -13.30
CA HIS A 57 -1.34 11.23 -14.35
C HIS A 57 -1.89 9.83 -14.64
N SER A 58 -3.05 9.76 -15.30
CA SER A 58 -3.66 8.48 -15.69
C SER A 58 -2.93 7.81 -16.85
N HIS A 59 -2.86 6.48 -16.81
CA HIS A 59 -2.29 5.62 -17.86
C HIS A 59 -3.37 4.95 -18.73
N ASP A 60 -4.61 5.41 -18.69
CA ASP A 60 -5.74 4.73 -19.37
C ASP A 60 -5.53 4.60 -20.88
N GLN A 61 -4.96 5.62 -21.52
CA GLN A 61 -4.66 5.56 -22.96
C GLN A 61 -3.59 4.53 -23.29
N PHE A 62 -2.53 4.47 -22.47
CA PHE A 62 -1.49 3.45 -22.58
C PHE A 62 -2.08 2.05 -22.37
N ARG A 63 -2.87 1.88 -21.32
CA ARG A 63 -3.56 0.63 -20.98
C ARG A 63 -4.47 0.16 -22.11
N GLU A 64 -5.24 1.06 -22.70
CA GLU A 64 -6.15 0.71 -23.79
C GLU A 64 -5.39 0.33 -25.07
N LYS A 65 -4.31 1.06 -25.40
CA LYS A 65 -3.50 0.83 -26.60
C LYS A 65 -2.66 -0.45 -26.52
N TYR A 66 -1.96 -0.65 -25.41
CA TYR A 66 -0.97 -1.71 -25.28
C TYR A 66 -1.49 -2.95 -24.55
N LYS A 67 -2.66 -2.87 -23.91
CA LYS A 67 -3.19 -3.92 -23.01
C LYS A 67 -2.17 -4.29 -21.91
N VAL A 68 -1.45 -3.27 -21.44
CA VAL A 68 -0.48 -3.33 -20.33
C VAL A 68 -0.80 -2.20 -19.37
N ASP A 69 -0.86 -2.50 -18.08
CA ASP A 69 -1.22 -1.53 -17.04
C ASP A 69 0.02 -0.94 -16.33
N VAL A 70 -0.18 0.04 -15.46
CA VAL A 70 0.84 0.55 -14.53
C VAL A 70 0.27 0.51 -13.11
N VAL A 71 0.86 -0.34 -12.26
CA VAL A 71 0.48 -0.46 -10.86
C VAL A 71 1.45 0.35 -10.00
N TYR A 72 0.89 1.28 -9.23
CA TYR A 72 1.64 2.08 -8.26
C TYR A 72 1.61 1.43 -6.89
N GLU A 73 2.80 1.16 -6.36
CA GLU A 73 3.04 0.64 -5.03
C GLU A 73 3.61 1.70 -4.09
N ASN A 74 3.66 1.37 -2.80
CA ASN A 74 4.13 2.26 -1.75
C ASN A 74 5.62 2.63 -1.90
N CYS A 75 6.03 3.72 -1.25
CA CYS A 75 7.40 4.25 -1.38
C CYS A 75 8.44 3.48 -0.55
N VAL A 76 8.01 2.59 0.35
CA VAL A 76 8.91 1.83 1.21
C VAL A 76 9.30 0.55 0.49
N ILE A 77 10.42 0.61 -0.24
CA ILE A 77 10.86 -0.45 -1.16
C ILE A 77 11.98 -1.27 -0.51
N GLY A 78 11.70 -2.53 -0.20
CA GLY A 78 12.72 -3.49 0.23
C GLY A 78 13.56 -4.03 -0.96
N PRO A 79 14.77 -4.57 -0.71
CA PRO A 79 15.65 -5.08 -1.77
C PRO A 79 15.00 -6.14 -2.67
N LEU A 80 14.30 -7.11 -2.08
CA LEU A 80 13.60 -8.17 -2.82
C LEU A 80 12.51 -7.60 -3.73
N ARG A 81 11.71 -6.64 -3.22
CA ARG A 81 10.62 -6.04 -4.00
C ARG A 81 11.17 -5.15 -5.13
N SER A 82 12.25 -4.41 -4.85
CA SER A 82 12.99 -3.66 -5.88
C SER A 82 13.45 -4.58 -7.02
N GLN A 83 14.03 -5.73 -6.69
CA GLN A 83 14.49 -6.69 -7.69
C GLN A 83 13.33 -7.26 -8.51
N GLN A 84 12.25 -7.68 -7.87
CA GLN A 84 11.05 -8.18 -8.56
C GLN A 84 10.46 -7.13 -9.52
N ALA A 85 10.37 -5.87 -9.11
CA ALA A 85 9.89 -4.80 -9.98
C ALA A 85 10.81 -4.60 -11.19
N LYS A 86 12.13 -4.60 -11.00
CA LYS A 86 13.12 -4.50 -12.09
C LYS A 86 12.96 -5.64 -13.11
N GLU A 87 12.88 -6.88 -12.63
CA GLU A 87 12.77 -8.07 -13.48
C GLU A 87 11.46 -8.06 -14.27
N ASN A 88 10.34 -7.78 -13.60
CA ASN A 88 9.03 -7.63 -14.23
C ASN A 88 9.03 -6.53 -15.31
N ASN A 89 9.51 -5.33 -14.97
CA ASN A 89 9.47 -4.20 -15.88
C ASN A 89 10.36 -4.41 -17.10
N ARG A 90 11.51 -5.08 -16.94
CA ARG A 90 12.37 -5.50 -18.07
C ARG A 90 11.67 -6.49 -18.98
N ALA A 91 10.96 -7.48 -18.43
CA ALA A 91 10.22 -8.45 -19.23
C ALA A 91 9.10 -7.78 -20.05
N ILE A 92 8.36 -6.84 -19.46
CA ILE A 92 7.30 -6.11 -20.14
C ILE A 92 7.87 -5.16 -21.19
N ALA A 93 8.95 -4.44 -20.88
CA ALA A 93 9.63 -3.59 -21.84
C ALA A 93 10.13 -4.38 -23.05
N ALA A 94 10.74 -5.55 -22.83
CA ALA A 94 11.17 -6.44 -23.91
C ALA A 94 9.98 -6.92 -24.77
N PHE A 95 8.86 -7.29 -24.13
CA PHE A 95 7.63 -7.66 -24.84
C PHE A 95 7.09 -6.51 -25.70
N LEU A 96 6.99 -5.31 -25.13
CA LEU A 96 6.49 -4.13 -25.85
C LEU A 96 7.42 -3.71 -26.97
N THR A 97 8.73 -3.68 -26.74
CA THR A 97 9.73 -3.38 -27.78
C THR A 97 9.68 -4.42 -28.90
N LYS A 98 9.54 -5.70 -28.59
CA LYS A 98 9.40 -6.76 -29.60
C LYS A 98 8.14 -6.58 -30.48
N LYS A 99 7.03 -6.13 -29.88
CA LYS A 99 5.73 -6.05 -30.58
C LYS A 99 5.47 -4.69 -31.25
N TYR A 100 5.97 -3.60 -30.68
CA TYR A 100 5.63 -2.23 -31.06
C TYR A 100 6.86 -1.33 -31.31
N GLY A 101 8.07 -1.88 -31.23
CA GLY A 101 9.30 -1.09 -31.26
C GLY A 101 9.41 -0.15 -30.06
N GLU A 102 10.18 0.92 -30.17
CA GLU A 102 10.43 1.84 -29.05
C GLU A 102 9.32 2.88 -28.83
N SER A 103 8.26 2.86 -29.64
CA SER A 103 7.18 3.85 -29.62
C SER A 103 6.41 3.92 -28.30
N TRP A 104 6.26 2.76 -27.62
CA TRP A 104 5.55 2.66 -26.34
C TRP A 104 6.17 3.52 -25.23
N LYS A 105 7.47 3.82 -25.30
CA LYS A 105 8.15 4.66 -24.29
C LYS A 105 7.62 6.07 -24.28
N LYS A 106 7.32 6.63 -25.47
CA LYS A 106 6.76 7.98 -25.58
C LYS A 106 5.32 8.02 -25.09
N ASP A 107 4.55 6.99 -25.40
CA ASP A 107 3.13 6.91 -25.03
C ASP A 107 2.90 6.61 -23.54
N LEU A 108 3.88 6.00 -22.86
CA LEU A 108 3.80 5.71 -21.44
C LEU A 108 4.06 6.94 -20.57
N GLU A 109 4.76 7.95 -21.09
CA GLU A 109 5.04 9.24 -20.42
C GLU A 109 5.72 9.16 -19.04
N ILE A 110 6.17 7.96 -18.64
CA ILE A 110 7.01 7.69 -17.48
C ILE A 110 8.14 6.72 -17.86
N ILE A 111 9.23 6.75 -17.09
CA ILE A 111 10.26 5.70 -17.14
C ILE A 111 9.92 4.70 -16.03
N PRO A 112 9.51 3.45 -16.36
CA PRO A 112 9.23 2.44 -15.36
C PRO A 112 10.45 2.17 -14.50
N TYR A 113 10.22 1.90 -13.21
CA TYR A 113 11.28 1.56 -12.27
C TYR A 113 12.19 0.44 -12.80
N GLY A 114 13.51 0.71 -12.85
CA GLY A 114 14.49 -0.31 -13.21
C GLY A 114 14.80 -0.47 -14.71
N LEU A 115 14.26 0.42 -15.54
CA LEU A 115 14.58 0.57 -16.96
C LEU A 115 15.52 1.76 -17.22
#